data_AF-A0A1L0DEK0-F1
#
_entry.id   AF-A0A1L0DEK0-F1
#
_cell.length_a   1.000
_cell.length_b   1.000
_cell.length_c   1.000
_cell.angle_alpha   90.00
_cell.angle_beta   90.00
_cell.angle_gamma   90.00
#
_symmetry.space_group_name_H-M   'P 1'
#
loop_
_entity.id
_entity.type
_entity.pdbx_description
1 polymer ?
#
loop_
_entity_poly.entity_id
_entity_poly.type
_entity_poly.pdbx_seq_one_letter_code
_entity_poly.pdbx_strand_id
1 'polypeptide(L)'
;MCGSIAPIEAICDLADKYGALTFLDEVHAVGMYGPHGAGVAEHLNFEDHLRAGLDKIQPDSVMNRIDMVTGTLGKAYGVVGGYVTGKRNMIDWFRSFAPGFIFTTSLPPAVMAGATASIRHQRSTLKDRIAQQKNTRYVKNNLGSIGVPVIPNPSHIVPVLVGNAASAKKASDLLLQKHNIYVQAINFPTVPVGHERLRITPTPGHGPELANQLIEAVDSVFNELGLSRTSDWEKVGGLCGVGEPDSKPVEHIWTDAQLQLVDSDLNVNVMEPNIAPNEVSSGVKK
;
A
#
# COMPACT_ATOMS: atom_id res chain seq x y z
N MET A 1 -6.82 6.44 2.03
CA MET A 1 -7.77 5.59 2.80
C MET A 1 -8.62 4.67 1.94
N CYS A 2 -9.11 5.12 0.77
CA CYS A 2 -9.92 4.31 -0.15
C CYS A 2 -9.12 3.30 -1.00
N GLY A 3 -7.79 3.35 -0.99
CA GLY A 3 -6.96 2.46 -1.82
C GLY A 3 -6.82 2.88 -3.29
N SER A 4 -7.16 4.13 -3.62
CA SER A 4 -6.82 4.71 -4.92
C SER A 4 -5.29 4.82 -5.09
N ILE A 5 -4.85 4.81 -6.34
CA ILE A 5 -3.44 4.96 -6.73
C ILE A 5 -3.32 6.21 -7.60
N ALA A 6 -2.29 7.02 -7.35
CA ALA A 6 -2.06 8.26 -8.09
C ALA A 6 -1.54 7.98 -9.50
N PRO A 7 -1.84 8.83 -10.50
CA PRO A 7 -1.26 8.75 -11.84
C PRO A 7 0.16 9.33 -11.84
N ILE A 8 1.12 8.61 -11.22
CA ILE A 8 2.47 9.12 -10.92
C ILE A 8 3.19 9.60 -12.18
N GLU A 9 3.13 8.85 -13.28
CA GLU A 9 3.78 9.21 -14.55
C GLU A 9 3.26 10.55 -15.09
N ALA A 10 1.93 10.72 -15.17
CA ALA A 10 1.32 11.98 -15.62
C ALA A 10 1.65 13.16 -14.69
N ILE A 11 1.79 12.92 -13.38
CA ILE A 11 2.24 13.96 -12.44
C ILE A 11 3.70 14.33 -12.71
N CYS A 12 4.57 13.37 -13.02
CA CYS A 12 5.94 13.64 -13.43
C CYS A 12 5.98 14.44 -14.75
N ASP A 13 5.12 14.11 -15.72
CA ASP A 13 5.03 14.87 -16.99
C ASP A 13 4.67 16.34 -16.75
N LEU A 14 3.74 16.59 -15.81
CA LEU A 14 3.39 17.96 -15.40
C LEU A 14 4.54 18.64 -14.66
N ALA A 15 5.25 17.92 -13.80
CA ALA A 15 6.41 18.46 -13.08
C ALA A 15 7.52 18.89 -14.04
N ASP A 16 7.84 18.05 -15.03
CA ASP A 16 8.81 18.37 -16.08
C ASP A 16 8.35 19.58 -16.91
N LYS A 17 7.07 19.62 -17.29
CA LYS A 17 6.50 20.71 -18.10
C LYS A 17 6.52 22.07 -17.39
N TYR A 18 6.30 22.09 -16.08
CA TYR A 18 6.13 23.33 -15.31
C TYR A 18 7.28 23.64 -14.35
N GLY A 19 8.36 22.84 -14.37
CA GLY A 19 9.54 23.04 -13.53
C GLY A 19 9.27 22.85 -12.04
N ALA A 20 8.40 21.89 -11.68
CA ALA A 20 8.10 21.55 -10.29
C ALA A 20 8.97 20.37 -9.81
N LEU A 21 9.23 20.31 -8.50
CA LEU A 21 9.77 19.11 -7.86
C LEU A 21 8.65 18.16 -7.46
N THR A 22 8.94 16.86 -7.48
CA THR A 22 7.99 15.82 -7.03
C THR A 22 8.36 15.28 -5.64
N PHE A 23 7.36 15.23 -4.76
CA PHE A 23 7.44 14.56 -3.47
C PHE A 23 6.39 13.46 -3.42
N LEU A 24 6.83 12.21 -3.41
CA LEU A 24 5.97 11.04 -3.42
C LEU A 24 6.06 10.29 -2.10
N ASP A 25 4.93 10.12 -1.44
CA ASP A 25 4.81 9.25 -0.27
C ASP A 25 4.35 7.84 -0.70
N GLU A 26 5.25 6.85 -0.55
CA GLU A 26 5.01 5.43 -0.86
C GLU A 26 4.82 4.59 0.41
N VAL A 27 4.43 5.21 1.55
CA VAL A 27 4.25 4.54 2.85
C VAL A 27 3.31 3.33 2.77
N HIS A 28 2.28 3.41 1.94
CA HIS A 28 1.30 2.34 1.73
C HIS A 28 1.62 1.48 0.50
N ALA A 29 2.84 1.53 -0.01
CA ALA A 29 3.21 0.84 -1.23
C ALA A 29 4.53 0.09 -1.17
N VAL A 30 5.53 0.63 -0.47
CA VAL A 30 6.80 -0.06 -0.25
C VAL A 30 6.58 -1.42 0.43
N GLY A 31 7.27 -2.43 -0.07
CA GLY A 31 7.10 -3.85 0.22
C GLY A 31 5.94 -4.55 -0.51
N MET A 32 5.03 -3.81 -1.17
CA MET A 32 3.76 -4.34 -1.72
C MET A 32 3.61 -4.17 -3.25
N TYR A 33 4.34 -3.24 -3.86
CA TYR A 33 4.27 -2.97 -5.31
C TYR A 33 5.66 -2.96 -5.94
N GLY A 34 5.66 -3.20 -7.25
CA GLY A 34 6.83 -3.50 -8.06
C GLY A 34 7.38 -4.93 -7.85
N PRO A 35 8.28 -5.38 -8.74
CA PRO A 35 8.87 -6.71 -8.66
C PRO A 35 9.72 -6.90 -7.40
N HIS A 36 10.21 -5.83 -6.75
CA HIS A 36 11.06 -5.92 -5.55
C HIS A 36 10.51 -5.18 -4.33
N GLY A 37 9.25 -4.74 -4.39
CA GLY A 37 8.63 -4.01 -3.30
C GLY A 37 9.19 -2.60 -3.12
N ALA A 38 9.68 -1.92 -4.16
CA ALA A 38 10.16 -0.55 -4.02
C ALA A 38 9.04 0.50 -4.08
N GLY A 39 7.83 0.13 -4.53
CA GLY A 39 6.65 1.01 -4.54
C GLY A 39 5.86 0.96 -5.84
N VAL A 40 4.84 1.80 -5.95
CA VAL A 40 4.05 1.95 -7.17
C VAL A 40 4.92 2.52 -8.30
N ALA A 41 5.83 3.44 -8.00
CA ALA A 41 6.74 4.01 -8.99
C ALA A 41 7.60 2.94 -9.69
N GLU A 42 8.09 1.95 -8.93
CA GLU A 42 8.77 0.77 -9.51
C GLU A 42 7.82 -0.06 -10.37
N HIS A 43 6.57 -0.22 -9.91
CA HIS A 43 5.57 -1.02 -10.61
C HIS A 43 5.18 -0.44 -11.98
N LEU A 44 5.29 0.86 -12.21
CA LEU A 44 4.96 1.48 -13.50
C LEU A 44 5.96 1.12 -14.61
N ASN A 45 7.18 0.68 -14.25
CA ASN A 45 8.14 0.09 -15.18
C ASN A 45 8.49 -1.35 -14.74
N PHE A 46 7.47 -2.14 -14.40
CA PHE A 46 7.61 -3.47 -13.75
C PHE A 46 8.60 -4.39 -14.46
N GLU A 47 8.43 -4.60 -15.77
CA GLU A 47 9.23 -5.57 -16.54
C GLU A 47 10.69 -5.17 -16.66
N ASP A 48 10.97 -3.87 -16.77
CA ASP A 48 12.34 -3.36 -16.85
C ASP A 48 13.04 -3.52 -15.50
N HIS A 49 12.35 -3.21 -14.41
CA HIS A 49 12.84 -3.46 -13.06
C HIS A 49 13.05 -4.96 -12.81
N LEU A 50 12.07 -5.81 -13.14
CA LEU A 50 12.16 -7.26 -12.95
C LEU A 50 13.41 -7.83 -13.63
N ARG A 51 13.67 -7.42 -14.87
CA ARG A 51 14.83 -7.87 -15.65
C ARG A 51 16.14 -7.34 -15.09
N ALA A 52 16.21 -6.06 -14.71
CA ALA A 52 17.46 -5.44 -14.25
C ALA A 52 17.82 -5.81 -12.80
N GLY A 53 16.84 -6.13 -11.96
CA GLY A 53 17.05 -6.33 -10.53
C GLY A 53 17.60 -5.07 -9.87
N LEU A 54 18.84 -5.14 -9.37
CA LEU A 54 19.56 -3.99 -8.79
C LEU A 54 20.29 -3.11 -9.79
N ASP A 55 20.40 -3.55 -11.04
CA ASP A 55 21.07 -2.77 -12.07
C ASP A 55 20.23 -1.56 -12.48
N LYS A 56 20.91 -0.53 -13.01
CA LYS A 56 20.24 0.68 -13.46
C LYS A 56 19.39 0.37 -14.70
N ILE A 57 18.15 0.85 -14.68
CA ILE A 57 17.29 0.91 -15.86
C ILE A 57 17.39 2.27 -16.54
N GLN A 58 16.58 2.49 -17.56
CA GLN A 58 16.54 3.74 -18.31
C GLN A 58 16.34 4.97 -17.40
N PRO A 59 17.07 6.09 -17.63
CA PRO A 59 17.01 7.27 -16.77
C PRO A 59 15.63 7.94 -16.68
N ASP A 60 14.77 7.73 -17.68
CA ASP A 60 13.42 8.27 -17.79
C ASP A 60 12.33 7.35 -17.20
N SER A 61 12.71 6.26 -16.51
CA SER A 61 11.74 5.48 -15.75
C SER A 61 11.04 6.33 -14.70
N VAL A 62 9.79 6.00 -14.38
CA VAL A 62 8.97 6.80 -13.48
C VAL A 62 9.62 6.94 -12.09
N MET A 63 10.20 5.86 -11.56
CA MET A 63 10.90 5.91 -10.27
C MET A 63 12.14 6.82 -10.30
N ASN A 64 12.86 6.89 -11.43
CA ASN A 64 14.05 7.76 -11.58
C ASN A 64 13.67 9.25 -11.76
N ARG A 65 12.48 9.54 -12.28
CA ARG A 65 11.98 10.90 -12.49
C ARG A 65 11.51 11.59 -11.20
N ILE A 66 11.22 10.81 -10.14
CA ILE A 66 10.77 11.38 -8.87
C ILE A 66 11.94 11.97 -8.09
N ASP A 67 11.80 13.20 -7.61
CA ASP A 67 12.88 13.86 -6.86
C ASP A 67 13.00 13.30 -5.45
N MET A 68 11.88 13.15 -4.74
CA MET A 68 11.83 12.67 -3.36
C MET A 68 10.81 11.55 -3.21
N VAL A 69 11.24 10.39 -2.68
CA VAL A 69 10.33 9.32 -2.26
C VAL A 69 10.44 9.13 -0.76
N THR A 70 9.34 9.24 -0.03
CA THR A 70 9.27 8.88 1.39
C THR A 70 8.62 7.53 1.60
N GLY A 71 9.05 6.84 2.67
CA GLY A 71 8.48 5.57 3.07
C GLY A 71 8.57 5.35 4.57
N THR A 72 7.91 4.29 5.05
CA THR A 72 7.94 3.89 6.45
C THR A 72 8.59 2.53 6.60
N LEU A 73 9.23 2.32 7.75
CA LEU A 73 9.69 1.01 8.19
C LEU A 73 8.64 0.26 9.02
N GLY A 74 7.54 0.92 9.41
CA GLY A 74 6.53 0.36 10.34
C GLY A 74 5.27 -0.21 9.72
N LYS A 75 5.32 -0.60 8.45
CA LYS A 75 4.22 -1.31 7.77
C LYS A 75 4.73 -2.62 7.18
N ALA A 76 4.91 -2.69 5.86
CA ALA A 76 5.38 -3.91 5.20
C ALA A 76 6.74 -4.39 5.75
N TYR A 77 7.58 -3.47 6.22
CA TYR A 77 8.90 -3.79 6.78
C TYR A 77 8.90 -4.15 8.28
N GLY A 78 7.74 -4.11 8.95
CA GLY A 78 7.52 -4.75 10.27
C GLY A 78 8.26 -4.16 11.48
N VAL A 79 8.83 -2.95 11.38
CA VAL A 79 9.58 -2.32 12.49
C VAL A 79 9.09 -0.89 12.79
N VAL A 80 9.97 0.09 13.01
CA VAL A 80 9.60 1.50 13.16
C VAL A 80 10.65 2.40 12.52
N GLY A 81 10.21 3.52 11.94
CA GLY A 81 11.05 4.52 11.30
C GLY A 81 10.44 5.06 10.02
N GLY A 82 11.09 6.08 9.48
CA GLY A 82 10.78 6.68 8.19
C GLY A 82 12.06 7.05 7.46
N TYR A 83 11.97 7.20 6.15
CA TYR A 83 13.11 7.58 5.31
C TYR A 83 12.64 8.46 4.15
N VAL A 84 13.59 9.17 3.55
CA VAL A 84 13.46 9.83 2.26
C VAL A 84 14.60 9.37 1.36
N THR A 85 14.30 9.03 0.12
CA THR A 85 15.29 8.82 -0.95
C THR A 85 15.24 10.00 -1.92
N GLY A 86 16.34 10.23 -2.62
CA GLY A 86 16.44 11.33 -3.58
C GLY A 86 17.89 11.56 -4.02
N LYS A 87 18.10 12.61 -4.81
CA LYS A 87 19.43 12.99 -5.30
C LYS A 87 20.38 13.27 -4.12
N ARG A 88 21.65 12.94 -4.31
CA ARG A 88 22.70 13.03 -3.26
C ARG A 88 22.75 14.39 -2.56
N ASN A 89 22.71 15.48 -3.33
CA ASN A 89 22.73 16.85 -2.81
C ASN A 89 21.50 17.17 -1.93
N MET A 90 20.34 16.61 -2.26
CA MET A 90 19.13 16.77 -1.47
C MET A 90 19.17 15.96 -0.17
N ILE A 91 19.69 14.73 -0.21
CA ILE A 91 19.93 13.94 1.00
C ILE A 91 20.91 14.66 1.93
N ASP A 92 21.98 15.25 1.39
CA ASP A 92 22.93 16.03 2.19
C ASP A 92 22.31 17.31 2.77
N TRP A 93 21.39 17.95 2.03
CA TRP A 93 20.63 19.09 2.52
C TRP A 93 19.73 18.71 3.70
N PHE A 94 18.94 17.64 3.59
CA PHE A 94 18.13 17.15 4.73
C PHE A 94 19.01 16.79 5.94
N ARG A 95 20.11 16.05 5.71
CA ARG A 95 21.06 15.66 6.76
C ARG A 95 21.64 16.88 7.50
N SER A 96 21.86 17.98 6.78
CA SER A 96 22.55 19.18 7.31
C SER A 96 21.61 20.23 7.87
N PHE A 97 20.33 20.24 7.49
CA PHE A 97 19.41 21.34 7.83
C PHE A 97 18.10 20.91 8.50
N ALA A 98 17.71 19.63 8.50
CA ALA A 98 16.45 19.21 9.09
C ALA A 98 16.57 19.05 10.63
N PRO A 99 15.96 19.94 11.45
CA PRO A 99 16.11 19.87 12.91
C PRO A 99 15.54 18.59 13.50
N GLY A 100 14.45 18.05 12.92
CA GLY A 100 13.86 16.77 13.33
C GLY A 100 14.72 15.55 13.03
N PHE A 101 15.75 15.70 12.18
CA PHE A 101 16.77 14.67 11.96
C PHE A 101 17.98 14.86 12.88
N ILE A 102 18.44 16.11 13.05
CA ILE A 102 19.68 16.43 13.79
C ILE A 102 19.49 16.31 15.31
N PHE A 103 18.37 16.83 15.83
CA PHE A 103 18.16 17.00 17.28
C PHE A 103 17.25 15.91 17.86
N THR A 104 17.51 14.66 17.48
CA THR A 104 16.85 13.47 18.01
C THR A 104 17.83 12.32 18.15
N THR A 105 17.59 11.43 19.11
CA THR A 105 18.37 10.18 19.23
C THR A 105 18.13 9.28 18.02
N SER A 106 19.19 8.71 17.46
CA SER A 106 19.10 7.70 16.40
C SER A 106 18.27 6.50 16.84
N LEU A 107 17.57 5.85 15.90
CA LEU A 107 16.82 4.63 16.19
C LEU A 107 17.74 3.53 16.75
N PRO A 108 17.20 2.63 17.62
CA PRO A 108 17.99 1.54 18.18
C PRO A 108 18.62 0.67 17.08
N PRO A 109 19.89 0.24 17.21
CA PRO A 109 20.56 -0.58 16.20
C PRO A 109 19.79 -1.86 15.83
N ALA A 110 19.15 -2.52 16.81
CA ALA A 110 18.32 -3.71 16.58
C ALA A 110 17.10 -3.42 15.67
N VAL A 111 16.49 -2.23 15.79
CA VAL A 111 15.38 -1.79 14.93
C VAL A 111 15.88 -1.60 13.48
N MET A 112 17.03 -0.93 13.31
CA MET A 112 17.62 -0.74 11.98
C MET A 112 18.04 -2.07 11.33
N ALA A 113 18.59 -3.00 12.12
CA ALA A 113 18.95 -4.35 11.65
C ALA A 113 17.71 -5.15 11.22
N GLY A 114 16.63 -5.11 12.00
CA GLY A 114 15.35 -5.72 11.64
C GLY A 114 14.75 -5.14 10.36
N ALA A 115 14.81 -3.81 10.19
CA ALA A 115 14.40 -3.14 8.96
C ALA A 115 15.21 -3.64 7.76
N THR A 116 16.54 -3.71 7.92
CA THR A 116 17.46 -4.15 6.87
C THR A 116 17.17 -5.59 6.45
N ALA A 117 16.97 -6.49 7.41
CA ALA A 117 16.62 -7.88 7.15
C ALA A 117 15.27 -7.98 6.40
N SER A 118 14.25 -7.25 6.84
CA SER A 118 12.94 -7.24 6.19
C SER A 118 13.03 -6.70 4.75
N ILE A 119 13.72 -5.57 4.53
CA ILE A 119 13.94 -4.95 3.20
C ILE A 119 14.69 -5.88 2.26
N ARG A 120 15.66 -6.66 2.76
CA ARG A 120 16.38 -7.65 1.95
C ARG A 120 15.47 -8.82 1.58
N HIS A 121 14.81 -9.44 2.57
CA HIS A 121 13.89 -10.55 2.37
C HIS A 121 12.82 -10.23 1.33
N GLN A 122 12.10 -9.12 1.53
CA GLN A 122 10.98 -8.73 0.67
C GLN A 122 11.43 -8.43 -0.77
N ARG A 123 12.66 -7.93 -0.97
CA ARG A 123 13.21 -7.63 -2.31
C ARG A 123 13.41 -8.92 -3.11
N SER A 124 13.84 -9.97 -2.43
CA SER A 124 14.19 -11.27 -3.00
C SER A 124 13.04 -12.27 -3.07
N THR A 125 11.80 -11.87 -2.74
CA THR A 125 10.63 -12.76 -2.88
C THR A 125 9.42 -12.02 -3.44
N LEU A 126 8.79 -12.59 -4.46
CA LEU A 126 7.50 -12.18 -5.01
C LEU A 126 6.33 -12.85 -4.27
N LYS A 127 6.58 -14.01 -3.64
CA LYS A 127 5.57 -14.84 -2.97
C LYS A 127 4.66 -14.03 -2.06
N ASP A 128 5.22 -13.20 -1.20
CA ASP A 128 4.46 -12.42 -0.22
C ASP A 128 3.55 -11.40 -0.91
N ARG A 129 4.06 -10.63 -1.88
CA ARG A 129 3.25 -9.66 -2.64
C ARG A 129 2.12 -10.35 -3.40
N ILE A 130 2.41 -11.44 -4.09
CA ILE A 130 1.41 -12.19 -4.87
C ILE A 130 0.34 -12.79 -3.96
N ALA A 131 0.72 -13.40 -2.83
CA ALA A 131 -0.21 -13.95 -1.85
C ALA A 131 -1.12 -12.85 -1.27
N GLN A 132 -0.57 -11.68 -0.93
CA GLN A 132 -1.36 -10.53 -0.46
C GLN A 132 -2.40 -10.10 -1.50
N GLN A 133 -2.01 -9.97 -2.77
CA GLN A 133 -2.92 -9.57 -3.84
C GLN A 133 -4.01 -10.60 -4.08
N LYS A 134 -3.66 -11.91 -4.11
CA LYS A 134 -4.64 -13.00 -4.25
C LYS A 134 -5.65 -13.01 -3.11
N ASN A 135 -5.18 -12.91 -1.86
CA ASN A 135 -6.06 -12.85 -0.68
C ASN A 135 -6.95 -11.59 -0.71
N THR A 136 -6.40 -10.44 -1.12
CA THR A 136 -7.17 -9.19 -1.26
C THR A 136 -8.28 -9.33 -2.28
N ARG A 137 -7.97 -9.84 -3.48
CA ARG A 137 -8.97 -10.05 -4.54
C ARG A 137 -10.03 -11.05 -4.11
N TYR A 138 -9.64 -12.12 -3.42
CA TYR A 138 -10.58 -13.10 -2.86
C TYR A 138 -11.58 -12.44 -1.91
N VAL A 139 -11.11 -11.64 -0.94
CA VAL A 139 -11.99 -10.93 -0.01
C VAL A 139 -12.88 -9.90 -0.74
N LYS A 140 -12.31 -9.09 -1.65
CA LYS A 140 -13.09 -8.10 -2.42
C LYS A 140 -14.23 -8.75 -3.20
N ASN A 141 -13.93 -9.81 -3.94
CA ASN A 141 -14.89 -10.47 -4.82
C ASN A 141 -16.01 -11.14 -4.01
N ASN A 142 -15.66 -11.84 -2.92
CA ASN A 142 -16.66 -12.55 -2.13
C ASN A 142 -17.50 -11.62 -1.24
N LEU A 143 -16.95 -10.52 -0.73
CA LEU A 143 -17.77 -9.48 -0.08
C LEU A 143 -18.69 -8.79 -1.09
N GLY A 144 -18.17 -8.48 -2.28
CA GLY A 144 -18.95 -7.85 -3.34
C GLY A 144 -20.11 -8.75 -3.83
N SER A 145 -19.88 -10.05 -3.98
CA SER A 145 -20.91 -11.00 -4.46
C SER A 145 -22.11 -11.15 -3.50
N ILE A 146 -21.92 -10.89 -2.21
CA ILE A 146 -22.99 -10.86 -1.19
C ILE A 146 -23.50 -9.43 -0.92
N GLY A 147 -23.17 -8.47 -1.80
CA GLY A 147 -23.66 -7.10 -1.73
C GLY A 147 -23.09 -6.26 -0.59
N VAL A 148 -21.98 -6.68 0.04
CA VAL A 148 -21.27 -5.80 0.99
C VAL A 148 -20.58 -4.68 0.18
N PRO A 149 -20.76 -3.40 0.56
CA PRO A 149 -20.33 -2.24 -0.22
C PRO A 149 -18.81 -1.99 -0.08
N VAL A 150 -17.99 -2.79 -0.76
CA VAL A 150 -16.55 -2.55 -0.87
C VAL A 150 -16.30 -1.34 -1.77
N ILE A 151 -15.61 -0.31 -1.26
CA ILE A 151 -15.24 0.86 -2.06
C ILE A 151 -14.24 0.41 -3.16
N PRO A 152 -14.59 0.57 -4.45
CA PRO A 152 -13.80 0.05 -5.56
C PRO A 152 -12.42 0.70 -5.61
N ASN A 153 -11.37 -0.13 -5.74
CA ASN A 153 -10.00 0.37 -5.78
C ASN A 153 -9.00 -0.69 -6.30
N PRO A 154 -7.90 -0.28 -6.97
CA PRO A 154 -6.94 -1.18 -7.59
C PRO A 154 -5.89 -1.78 -6.62
N SER A 155 -5.96 -1.45 -5.33
CA SER A 155 -4.90 -1.72 -4.33
C SER A 155 -5.14 -2.95 -3.44
N HIS A 156 -4.23 -3.16 -2.48
CA HIS A 156 -4.29 -4.20 -1.43
C HIS A 156 -5.32 -3.93 -0.30
N ILE A 157 -6.04 -2.80 -0.35
CA ILE A 157 -6.96 -2.39 0.73
C ILE A 157 -8.40 -2.81 0.39
N VAL A 158 -9.12 -3.33 1.40
CA VAL A 158 -10.55 -3.65 1.33
C VAL A 158 -11.35 -2.73 2.27
N PRO A 159 -11.61 -1.48 1.85
CA PRO A 159 -12.49 -0.57 2.59
C PRO A 159 -13.97 -0.93 2.39
N VAL A 160 -14.66 -1.31 3.46
CA VAL A 160 -16.10 -1.60 3.44
C VAL A 160 -16.86 -0.37 3.94
N LEU A 161 -17.66 0.25 3.08
CA LEU A 161 -18.43 1.45 3.38
C LEU A 161 -19.53 1.15 4.41
N VAL A 162 -19.66 2.03 5.41
CA VAL A 162 -20.74 1.98 6.41
C VAL A 162 -21.56 3.26 6.40
N GLY A 163 -20.91 4.41 6.22
CA GLY A 163 -21.57 5.72 6.05
C GLY A 163 -22.16 6.34 7.31
N ASN A 164 -21.90 5.76 8.48
CA ASN A 164 -22.25 6.35 9.77
C ASN A 164 -21.23 5.93 10.84
N ALA A 165 -20.73 6.91 11.62
CA ALA A 165 -19.71 6.66 12.62
C ALA A 165 -20.14 5.75 13.78
N ALA A 166 -21.38 5.89 14.27
CA ALA A 166 -21.88 5.07 15.37
C ALA A 166 -22.09 3.62 14.91
N SER A 167 -22.67 3.43 13.73
CA SER A 167 -22.85 2.12 13.11
C SER A 167 -21.51 1.44 12.80
N ALA A 168 -20.52 2.18 12.29
CA ALA A 168 -19.19 1.63 12.00
C ALA A 168 -18.49 1.14 13.26
N LYS A 169 -18.54 1.92 14.35
CA LYS A 169 -18.01 1.50 15.66
C LYS A 169 -18.73 0.26 16.19
N LYS A 170 -20.07 0.25 16.15
CA LYS A 170 -20.86 -0.90 16.61
C LYS A 170 -20.56 -2.16 15.78
N ALA A 171 -20.38 -2.02 14.48
CA ALA A 171 -19.99 -3.13 13.61
C ALA A 171 -18.60 -3.68 13.98
N SER A 172 -17.62 -2.81 14.20
CA SER A 172 -16.29 -3.18 14.69
C SER A 172 -16.35 -3.91 16.05
N ASP A 173 -17.16 -3.41 16.99
CA ASP A 173 -17.34 -4.02 18.31
C ASP A 173 -17.97 -5.41 18.20
N LEU A 174 -18.99 -5.59 17.36
CA LEU A 174 -19.63 -6.90 17.14
C LEU A 174 -18.70 -7.89 16.45
N LEU A 175 -17.95 -7.45 15.43
CA LEU A 175 -16.94 -8.29 14.79
C LEU A 175 -15.94 -8.82 15.82
N LEU A 176 -15.47 -7.96 16.74
CA LEU A 176 -14.52 -8.38 17.77
C LEU A 176 -15.17 -9.28 18.82
N GLN A 177 -16.28 -8.84 19.42
CA GLN A 177 -16.88 -9.48 20.59
C GLN A 177 -17.60 -10.80 20.27
N LYS A 178 -18.23 -10.89 19.10
CA LYS A 178 -19.04 -12.05 18.70
C LYS A 178 -18.30 -12.98 17.76
N HIS A 179 -17.45 -12.43 16.90
CA HIS A 179 -16.78 -13.20 15.84
C HIS A 179 -15.26 -13.31 16.01
N ASN A 180 -14.68 -12.75 17.08
CA ASN A 180 -13.23 -12.71 17.31
C ASN A 180 -12.44 -12.10 16.13
N ILE A 181 -13.05 -11.16 15.40
CA ILE A 181 -12.45 -10.48 14.25
C ILE A 181 -12.21 -9.02 14.61
N TYR A 182 -10.93 -8.63 14.66
CA TYR A 182 -10.55 -7.25 14.90
C TYR A 182 -10.41 -6.46 13.60
N VAL A 183 -11.40 -5.62 13.31
CA VAL A 183 -11.36 -4.66 12.18
C VAL A 183 -11.80 -3.31 12.68
N GLN A 184 -10.87 -2.36 12.71
CA GLN A 184 -11.14 -1.03 13.25
C GLN A 184 -12.08 -0.20 12.35
N ALA A 185 -13.03 0.49 12.97
CA ALA A 185 -13.85 1.51 12.34
C ALA A 185 -13.05 2.79 12.06
N ILE A 186 -13.08 3.27 10.83
CA ILE A 186 -12.42 4.50 10.40
C ILE A 186 -13.48 5.60 10.27
N ASN A 187 -13.35 6.63 11.11
CA ASN A 187 -14.28 7.76 11.22
C ASN A 187 -13.53 9.10 11.02
N PHE A 188 -14.26 10.22 11.10
CA PHE A 188 -13.67 11.56 11.14
C PHE A 188 -12.62 11.68 12.28
N PRO A 189 -11.49 12.38 12.10
CA PRO A 189 -11.09 13.17 10.91
C PRO A 189 -10.40 12.38 9.78
N THR A 190 -10.22 11.07 9.92
CA THR A 190 -9.47 10.25 8.94
C THR A 190 -10.19 10.12 7.59
N VAL A 191 -11.53 10.16 7.61
CA VAL A 191 -12.40 10.21 6.43
C VAL A 191 -13.50 11.25 6.66
N PRO A 192 -14.10 11.82 5.59
CA PRO A 192 -15.24 12.72 5.73
C PRO A 192 -16.41 12.07 6.49
N VAL A 193 -17.20 12.88 7.18
CA VAL A 193 -18.45 12.44 7.81
C VAL A 193 -19.37 11.86 6.74
N GLY A 194 -20.00 10.73 7.03
CA GLY A 194 -20.83 9.98 6.06
C GLY A 194 -20.03 9.05 5.15
N HIS A 195 -18.70 9.02 5.25
CA HIS A 195 -17.82 8.13 4.49
C HIS A 195 -17.11 7.10 5.40
N GLU A 196 -17.65 6.89 6.60
CA GLU A 196 -17.12 5.96 7.59
C GLU A 196 -17.13 4.53 7.05
N ARG A 197 -16.14 3.75 7.47
CA ARG A 197 -15.86 2.44 6.88
C ARG A 197 -15.13 1.53 7.84
N LEU A 198 -15.22 0.23 7.58
CA LEU A 198 -14.31 -0.76 8.14
C LEU A 198 -13.12 -0.91 7.19
N ARG A 199 -11.89 -0.82 7.71
CA ARG A 199 -10.68 -0.94 6.87
C ARG A 199 -10.03 -2.29 7.07
N ILE A 200 -10.28 -3.19 6.13
CA ILE A 200 -9.69 -4.53 6.11
C ILE A 200 -8.42 -4.50 5.24
N THR A 201 -7.35 -5.13 5.72
CA THR A 201 -6.05 -5.20 5.03
C THR A 201 -5.52 -6.64 5.04
N PRO A 202 -5.93 -7.48 4.08
CA PRO A 202 -5.40 -8.83 3.96
C PRO A 202 -3.88 -8.82 3.79
N THR A 203 -3.24 -9.86 4.31
CA THR A 203 -1.79 -10.07 4.21
C THR A 203 -1.52 -11.45 3.63
N PRO A 204 -0.27 -11.84 3.35
CA PRO A 204 0.06 -13.18 2.84
C PRO A 204 -0.46 -14.31 3.74
N GLY A 205 -0.59 -14.07 5.05
CA GLY A 205 -1.05 -15.07 6.02
C GLY A 205 -2.57 -15.25 6.14
N HIS A 206 -3.37 -14.43 5.46
CA HIS A 206 -4.84 -14.47 5.56
C HIS A 206 -5.47 -15.32 4.45
N GLY A 207 -5.01 -16.55 4.26
CA GLY A 207 -5.51 -17.46 3.23
C GLY A 207 -7.04 -17.68 3.23
N PRO A 208 -7.56 -18.49 2.28
CA PRO A 208 -9.00 -18.63 2.05
C PRO A 208 -9.83 -18.99 3.29
N GLU A 209 -9.29 -19.79 4.21
CA GLU A 209 -9.99 -20.24 5.41
C GLU A 209 -10.31 -19.06 6.35
N LEU A 210 -9.31 -18.21 6.62
CA LEU A 210 -9.51 -17.00 7.44
C LEU A 210 -10.34 -15.95 6.70
N ALA A 211 -10.19 -15.87 5.38
CA ALA A 211 -11.01 -14.98 4.56
C ALA A 211 -12.50 -15.36 4.63
N ASN A 212 -12.84 -16.64 4.58
CA ASN A 212 -14.23 -17.11 4.67
C ASN A 212 -14.85 -16.77 6.03
N GLN A 213 -14.13 -16.99 7.14
CA GLN A 213 -14.59 -16.60 8.47
C GLN A 213 -14.87 -15.09 8.55
N LEU A 214 -13.99 -14.26 7.94
CA LEU A 214 -14.19 -12.82 7.85
C LEU A 214 -15.45 -12.47 7.05
N ILE A 215 -15.65 -13.09 5.88
CA ILE A 215 -16.77 -12.80 4.99
C ILE A 215 -18.10 -13.14 5.68
N GLU A 216 -18.20 -14.32 6.30
CA GLU A 216 -19.38 -14.76 7.05
C GLU A 216 -19.70 -13.83 8.23
N ALA A 217 -18.67 -13.42 8.98
CA ALA A 217 -18.83 -12.50 10.11
C ALA A 217 -19.28 -11.11 9.67
N VAL A 218 -18.68 -10.56 8.61
CA VAL A 218 -19.09 -9.26 8.05
C VAL A 218 -20.54 -9.34 7.58
N ASP A 219 -20.93 -10.40 6.87
CA ASP A 219 -22.31 -10.59 6.44
C ASP A 219 -23.28 -10.64 7.61
N SER A 220 -22.95 -11.43 8.64
CA SER A 220 -23.75 -11.56 9.87
C SER A 220 -23.95 -10.20 10.56
N VAL A 221 -22.88 -9.42 10.72
CA VAL A 221 -22.93 -8.09 11.35
C VAL A 221 -23.72 -7.09 10.49
N PHE A 222 -23.58 -7.13 9.18
CA PHE A 222 -24.37 -6.28 8.28
C PHE A 222 -25.86 -6.57 8.40
N ASN A 223 -26.25 -7.85 8.47
CA ASN A 223 -27.63 -8.27 8.66
C ASN A 223 -28.17 -7.88 10.05
N GLU A 224 -27.39 -8.09 11.11
CA GLU A 224 -27.80 -7.79 12.49
C GLU A 224 -28.02 -6.29 12.72
N LEU A 225 -27.18 -5.44 12.11
CA LEU A 225 -27.27 -4.00 12.25
C LEU A 225 -28.15 -3.32 11.19
N GLY A 226 -28.65 -4.07 10.20
CA GLY A 226 -29.40 -3.51 9.07
C GLY A 226 -28.59 -2.49 8.27
N LEU A 227 -27.30 -2.76 8.04
CA LEU A 227 -26.43 -1.86 7.29
C LEU A 227 -26.74 -1.92 5.79
N SER A 228 -26.63 -0.76 5.12
CA SER A 228 -26.87 -0.61 3.70
C SER A 228 -25.98 -1.54 2.86
N ARG A 229 -26.60 -2.29 1.96
CA ARG A 229 -25.91 -3.10 0.94
C ARG A 229 -25.62 -2.24 -0.29
N THR A 230 -24.81 -2.74 -1.23
CA THR A 230 -24.50 -2.04 -2.48
C THR A 230 -25.75 -1.55 -3.21
N SER A 231 -26.82 -2.36 -3.26
CA SER A 231 -28.09 -2.00 -3.88
C SER A 231 -28.85 -0.89 -3.15
N ASP A 232 -28.62 -0.68 -1.85
CA ASP A 232 -29.21 0.43 -1.11
C ASP A 232 -28.46 1.74 -1.38
N TRP A 233 -27.13 1.66 -1.53
CA TRP A 233 -26.32 2.80 -1.98
C TRP A 233 -26.69 3.24 -3.39
N GLU A 234 -26.94 2.30 -4.29
CA GLU A 234 -27.39 2.60 -5.66
C GLU A 234 -28.70 3.40 -5.70
N LYS A 235 -29.69 3.03 -4.86
CA LYS A 235 -30.98 3.75 -4.77
C LYS A 235 -30.84 5.21 -4.36
N VAL A 236 -29.76 5.57 -3.65
CA VAL A 236 -29.49 6.94 -3.19
C VAL A 236 -28.45 7.67 -4.06
N GLY A 237 -28.10 7.11 -5.23
CA GLY A 237 -27.18 7.71 -6.20
C GLY A 237 -25.71 7.31 -6.05
N GLY A 238 -25.41 6.39 -5.13
CA GLY A 238 -24.08 5.87 -4.87
C GLY A 238 -23.19 6.76 -4.01
N LEU A 239 -22.07 6.20 -3.55
CA LEU A 239 -21.05 6.94 -2.78
C LEU A 239 -19.67 6.29 -2.91
N CYS A 240 -18.64 7.10 -3.17
CA CYS A 240 -17.25 6.62 -3.30
C CYS A 240 -17.10 5.52 -4.37
N GLY A 241 -17.88 5.56 -5.44
CA GLY A 241 -17.92 4.53 -6.48
C GLY A 241 -18.76 3.29 -6.14
N VAL A 242 -19.32 3.18 -4.92
CA VAL A 242 -20.27 2.11 -4.57
C VAL A 242 -21.66 2.49 -5.08
N GLY A 243 -22.25 1.68 -5.95
CA GLY A 243 -23.61 1.91 -6.47
C GLY A 243 -23.73 3.14 -7.37
N GLU A 244 -22.62 3.69 -7.86
CA GLU A 244 -22.64 4.81 -8.81
C GLU A 244 -22.89 4.27 -10.23
N PRO A 245 -23.83 4.87 -11.00
CA PRO A 245 -24.26 4.35 -12.30
C PRO A 245 -23.14 4.32 -13.36
N ASP A 246 -22.18 5.23 -13.25
CA ASP A 246 -21.06 5.37 -14.20
C ASP A 246 -19.73 4.80 -13.64
N SER A 247 -19.81 3.89 -12.65
CA SER A 247 -18.62 3.30 -12.06
C SER A 247 -17.86 2.42 -13.07
N LYS A 248 -16.59 2.79 -13.33
CA LYS A 248 -15.72 2.00 -14.21
C LYS A 248 -15.28 0.71 -13.52
N PRO A 249 -15.09 -0.40 -14.27
CA PRO A 249 -14.45 -1.59 -13.73
C PRO A 249 -13.09 -1.26 -13.11
N VAL A 250 -12.80 -1.89 -11.97
CA VAL A 250 -11.51 -1.72 -11.30
C VAL A 250 -10.46 -2.54 -12.03
N GLU A 251 -9.51 -1.86 -12.66
CA GLU A 251 -8.30 -2.48 -13.17
C GLU A 251 -7.27 -2.59 -12.04
N HIS A 252 -6.95 -3.82 -11.63
CA HIS A 252 -5.94 -4.04 -10.59
C HIS A 252 -4.55 -3.66 -11.10
N ILE A 253 -3.77 -2.99 -10.25
CA ILE A 253 -2.40 -2.60 -10.62
C ILE A 253 -1.51 -3.82 -10.88
N TRP A 254 -1.57 -4.82 -10.00
CA TRP A 254 -0.98 -6.13 -10.27
C TRP A 254 -1.84 -6.84 -11.31
N THR A 255 -1.27 -7.17 -12.46
CA THR A 255 -1.96 -7.88 -13.54
C THR A 255 -2.05 -9.38 -13.26
N ASP A 256 -2.95 -10.08 -13.95
CA ASP A 256 -3.06 -11.55 -13.80
C ASP A 256 -1.78 -12.27 -14.20
N ALA A 257 -1.05 -11.74 -15.21
CA ALA A 257 0.24 -12.26 -15.63
C ALA A 257 1.29 -12.11 -14.53
N GLN A 258 1.39 -10.92 -13.91
CA GLN A 258 2.32 -10.68 -12.80
C GLN A 258 2.01 -11.53 -11.56
N LEU A 259 0.74 -11.91 -11.34
CA LEU A 259 0.34 -12.81 -10.25
C LEU A 259 0.69 -14.29 -10.49
N GLN A 260 1.18 -14.64 -11.68
CA GLN A 260 1.73 -15.97 -11.98
C GLN A 260 3.25 -16.06 -11.80
N LEU A 261 3.94 -14.94 -11.58
CA LEU A 261 5.38 -14.93 -11.36
C LEU A 261 5.74 -15.67 -10.07
N VAL A 262 6.97 -16.16 -10.03
CA VAL A 262 7.59 -16.86 -8.90
C VAL A 262 8.97 -16.27 -8.61
N ASP A 263 9.54 -16.60 -7.46
CA ASP A 263 10.84 -16.04 -7.04
C ASP A 263 11.98 -16.35 -8.03
N SER A 264 11.89 -17.43 -8.82
CA SER A 264 12.86 -17.74 -9.88
C SER A 264 12.80 -16.80 -11.09
N ASP A 265 11.75 -16.00 -11.22
CA ASP A 265 11.63 -14.98 -12.28
C ASP A 265 12.35 -13.67 -11.90
N LEU A 266 12.76 -13.50 -10.65
CA LEU A 266 13.55 -12.36 -10.19
C LEU A 266 14.99 -12.47 -10.73
N ASN A 267 15.61 -11.34 -11.04
CA ASN A 267 17.04 -11.30 -11.34
C ASN A 267 17.86 -11.74 -10.11
N VAL A 268 18.79 -12.68 -10.31
CA VAL A 268 19.63 -13.24 -9.25
C VAL A 268 20.42 -12.17 -8.46
N ASN A 269 20.72 -11.01 -9.05
CA ASN A 269 21.44 -9.93 -8.38
C ASN A 269 20.66 -9.30 -7.21
N VAL A 270 19.35 -9.56 -7.07
CA VAL A 270 18.57 -9.11 -5.92
C VAL A 270 18.71 -10.04 -4.71
N MET A 271 19.29 -11.23 -4.91
CA MET A 271 19.48 -12.26 -3.90
C MET A 271 20.79 -12.01 -3.14
N GLU A 272 20.70 -11.79 -1.83
CA GLU A 272 21.85 -11.53 -0.95
C GLU A 272 22.92 -10.55 -1.49
N PRO A 273 22.54 -9.37 -2.00
CA PRO A 273 23.48 -8.42 -2.58
C PRO A 273 24.39 -7.81 -1.51
N ASN A 274 25.65 -7.56 -1.87
CA ASN A 274 26.54 -6.72 -1.07
C ASN A 274 26.26 -5.25 -1.39
N ILE A 275 25.68 -4.51 -0.44
CA ILE A 275 25.33 -3.09 -0.62
C ILE A 275 26.34 -2.23 0.13
N ALA A 276 27.14 -1.48 -0.62
CA ALA A 276 28.11 -0.56 -0.05
C ALA A 276 27.42 0.61 0.70
N PRO A 277 27.99 1.09 1.82
CA PRO A 277 27.52 2.29 2.47
C PRO A 277 27.60 3.52 1.55
N ASN A 278 26.63 4.42 1.67
CA ASN A 278 26.63 5.69 0.94
C ASN A 278 27.44 6.74 1.70
N GLU A 279 28.42 7.37 1.03
CA GLU A 279 29.24 8.43 1.63
C GLU A 279 28.41 9.59 2.19
N VAL A 280 27.32 9.97 1.50
CA VAL A 280 26.45 11.07 1.93
C VAL A 280 25.82 10.84 3.32
N SER A 281 25.69 9.60 3.78
CA SER A 281 25.20 9.28 5.13
C SER A 281 26.10 9.83 6.24
N SER A 282 27.38 10.06 5.94
CA SER A 282 28.37 10.59 6.88
C SER A 282 28.87 12.00 6.54
N GLY A 283 28.30 12.63 5.50
CA GLY A 283 28.78 13.89 4.93
C GLY A 283 29.80 13.68 3.80
N VAL A 284 29.71 14.52 2.77
CA VAL A 284 30.53 14.41 1.55
C VAL A 284 31.92 15.05 1.77
N LYS A 285 32.99 14.30 1.52
CA LYS A 285 34.34 14.87 1.49
C LYS A 285 34.54 15.63 0.17
N LYS A 286 35.09 16.84 0.27
CA LYS A 286 35.45 17.66 -0.90
C LYS A 286 36.82 17.27 -1.44
#